data_AF-A2VDZ6-F1
#
_entry.id   AF-A2VDZ6-F1
#
_cell.length_a   1.000
_cell.length_b   1.000
_cell.length_c   1.000
_cell.angle_alpha   90.00
_cell.angle_beta   90.00
_cell.angle_gamma   90.00
#
_symmetry.space_group_name_H-M   'P 1'
#
loop_
_entity.id
_entity.type
_entity.pdbx_description
1 polymer ?
#
loop_
_entity_poly.entity_id
_entity_poly.type
_entity_poly.pdbx_seq_one_letter_code
_entity_poly.pdbx_strand_id
1 'polypeptide(L)'
;MAGACDKAPDFLSPSGNQVLGLALGSVVTLNCTALVVSGPHCPLPSVQWLKGGLLLSNGSLYDLHEDSWVKTNWSEVLVSSVLGINLTRAEDFGTFTCSIRNISSSSFTLWRAGLAGHAAAVLASLLALLALLLVALLYVKCRLNVLLWYQDKYGEVEMNDGKLYDAYISYSDSPEDRKFVNFILKPQLERHRGYKLFLDDRDLLPRAEPSADLLVNLSRCRRLVVVLSDAFLGRAWCSHSFREGLCRLLELTRRPIFITFEGQRRDPAHPALRLLRQHRHLVTLLLWKPGSVTPSSDFWKELRLALPRKVQYRSMEGDPQTRLQDDKDPMLIVRSRLPEGRTLDPELDPDPEGDLGVRGPVFGEPPALPHAGAVSLGEGQGSEVDVSDLGSRNYSARTDFYCLVSEDDV
;
A
#
# COMPACT_ATOMS: atom_id res chain seq x y z
N MET A 1 -2.46 14.10 -87.67
CA MET A 1 -1.22 13.44 -87.21
C MET A 1 -0.68 14.28 -86.07
N ALA A 2 -0.99 13.93 -84.82
CA ALA A 2 -0.27 14.49 -83.68
C ALA A 2 1.19 14.03 -83.81
N GLY A 3 2.13 14.97 -83.76
CA GLY A 3 3.53 14.68 -84.08
C GLY A 3 4.12 13.71 -83.06
N ALA A 4 5.09 12.88 -83.48
CA ALA A 4 5.82 11.99 -82.59
C ALA A 4 6.49 12.70 -81.38
N CYS A 5 6.51 14.04 -81.36
CA CYS A 5 7.01 14.88 -80.28
C CYS A 5 6.06 15.03 -79.07
N ASP A 6 4.77 14.70 -79.19
CA ASP A 6 3.77 14.95 -78.13
C ASP A 6 3.62 13.79 -77.13
N LYS A 7 4.42 12.72 -77.26
CA LYS A 7 4.42 11.62 -76.29
C LYS A 7 5.01 12.10 -74.96
N ALA A 8 4.29 11.85 -73.86
CA ALA A 8 4.72 12.20 -72.51
C ALA A 8 6.07 11.54 -72.17
N PRO A 9 6.98 12.24 -71.45
CA PRO A 9 8.22 11.66 -70.98
C PRO A 9 7.95 10.59 -69.93
N ASP A 10 8.70 9.50 -69.98
CA ASP A 10 8.63 8.43 -68.99
C ASP A 10 9.72 8.64 -67.93
N PHE A 11 9.33 9.01 -66.72
CA PHE A 11 10.26 9.31 -65.64
C PHE A 11 10.73 8.02 -64.96
N LEU A 12 12.02 7.73 -65.08
CA LEU A 12 12.67 6.60 -64.42
C LEU A 12 13.12 6.95 -62.99
N SER A 13 13.50 8.21 -62.77
CA SER A 13 13.82 8.75 -61.44
C SER A 13 13.27 10.17 -61.33
N PRO A 14 12.61 10.52 -60.21
CA PRO A 14 12.21 9.63 -59.11
C PRO A 14 11.08 8.67 -59.50
N SER A 15 11.13 7.43 -58.99
CA SER A 15 10.09 6.41 -59.21
C SER A 15 8.78 6.67 -58.44
N GLY A 16 8.76 7.67 -57.57
CA GLY A 16 7.62 8.06 -56.73
C GLY A 16 7.98 9.25 -55.84
N ASN A 17 7.03 9.75 -55.03
CA ASN A 17 7.29 10.86 -54.13
C ASN A 17 8.27 10.44 -53.01
N GLN A 18 9.36 11.18 -52.83
CA GLN A 18 10.38 10.89 -51.83
C GLN A 18 10.39 11.95 -50.73
N VAL A 19 10.47 11.50 -49.48
CA VAL A 19 10.58 12.38 -48.29
C VAL A 19 11.93 12.18 -47.63
N LEU A 20 12.74 13.25 -47.54
CA LEU A 20 14.11 13.17 -47.02
C LEU A 20 14.31 14.09 -45.82
N GLY A 21 14.60 13.49 -44.66
CA GLY A 21 14.94 14.15 -43.39
C GLY A 21 16.41 14.47 -43.26
N LEU A 22 16.76 15.75 -43.39
CA LEU A 22 18.15 16.20 -43.45
C LEU A 22 18.46 17.25 -42.39
N ALA A 23 19.72 17.24 -41.92
CA ALA A 23 20.24 18.21 -40.97
C ALA A 23 20.65 19.51 -41.69
N LEU A 24 20.62 20.63 -40.97
CA LEU A 24 21.12 21.91 -41.47
C LEU A 24 22.64 21.81 -41.73
N GLY A 25 23.11 22.29 -42.88
CA GLY A 25 24.51 22.23 -43.32
C GLY A 25 24.90 20.97 -44.09
N SER A 26 23.95 20.08 -44.40
CA SER A 26 24.18 18.92 -45.25
C SER A 26 24.00 19.25 -46.74
N VAL A 27 24.69 18.49 -47.60
CA VAL A 27 24.55 18.58 -49.06
C VAL A 27 23.75 17.38 -49.55
N VAL A 28 22.73 17.62 -50.38
CA VAL A 28 21.89 16.57 -50.97
C VAL A 28 21.88 16.68 -52.48
N THR A 29 21.88 15.53 -53.15
CA THR A 29 21.78 15.44 -54.61
C THR A 29 20.46 14.79 -55.00
N LEU A 30 19.70 15.46 -55.86
CA LEU A 30 18.43 14.97 -56.40
C LEU A 30 18.64 14.58 -57.86
N ASN A 31 18.23 13.37 -58.26
CA ASN A 31 18.42 12.87 -59.61
C ASN A 31 17.09 12.74 -60.36
N CYS A 32 16.99 13.42 -61.50
CA CYS A 32 15.89 13.29 -62.44
C CYS A 32 16.37 12.63 -63.74
N THR A 33 15.84 11.46 -64.04
CA THR A 33 16.13 10.74 -65.28
C THR A 33 14.84 10.38 -65.98
N ALA A 34 14.71 10.75 -67.25
CA ALA A 34 13.52 10.45 -68.04
C ALA A 34 13.86 10.03 -69.47
N LEU A 35 13.02 9.16 -70.02
CA LEU A 35 13.06 8.75 -71.41
C LEU A 35 12.09 9.62 -72.22
N VAL A 36 12.58 10.28 -73.25
CA VAL A 36 11.82 11.24 -74.06
C VAL A 36 11.89 10.85 -75.52
N VAL A 37 10.74 10.77 -76.20
CA VAL A 37 10.72 10.52 -77.65
C VAL A 37 11.14 11.79 -78.40
N SER A 38 12.15 11.68 -79.26
CA SER A 38 12.70 12.78 -80.07
C SER A 38 12.82 12.37 -81.54
N GLY A 39 12.28 13.20 -82.42
CA GLY A 39 12.33 13.05 -83.88
C GLY A 39 13.09 14.19 -84.55
N PRO A 40 13.34 14.12 -85.88
CA PRO A 40 14.17 15.06 -86.62
C PRO A 40 13.66 16.52 -86.63
N HIS A 41 12.41 16.76 -86.24
CA HIS A 41 11.79 18.09 -86.13
C HIS A 41 11.37 18.45 -84.70
N CYS A 42 11.76 17.67 -83.68
CA CYS A 42 11.43 17.98 -82.29
C CYS A 42 12.50 18.89 -81.65
N PRO A 43 12.11 19.86 -80.80
CA PRO A 43 13.06 20.60 -79.99
C PRO A 43 13.80 19.67 -79.03
N LEU A 44 15.08 19.96 -78.76
CA LEU A 44 15.85 19.23 -77.77
C LEU A 44 15.16 19.32 -76.39
N PRO A 45 14.95 18.19 -75.70
CA PRO A 45 14.37 18.21 -74.36
C PRO A 45 15.39 18.77 -73.36
N SER A 46 15.03 19.85 -72.66
CA SER A 46 15.80 20.41 -71.54
C SER A 46 15.09 20.10 -70.21
N VAL A 47 15.84 19.80 -69.17
CA VAL A 47 15.27 19.57 -67.84
C VAL A 47 15.15 20.88 -67.08
N GLN A 48 13.96 21.16 -66.54
CA GLN A 48 13.72 22.32 -65.68
C GLN A 48 13.42 21.87 -64.25
N TRP A 49 14.19 22.37 -63.29
CA TRP A 49 13.88 22.13 -61.88
C TRP A 49 12.93 23.20 -61.34
N LEU A 50 11.93 22.75 -60.60
CA LEU A 50 10.90 23.56 -59.95
C LEU A 50 10.99 23.38 -58.43
N LYS A 51 10.94 24.47 -57.68
CA LYS A 51 10.82 24.48 -56.21
C LYS A 51 9.45 25.05 -55.83
N GLY A 52 8.61 24.25 -55.19
CA GLY A 52 7.24 24.65 -54.83
C GLY A 52 6.38 25.06 -56.04
N GLY A 53 6.69 24.52 -57.23
CA GLY A 53 6.02 24.86 -58.49
C GLY A 53 6.59 26.10 -59.22
N LEU A 54 7.58 26.79 -58.65
CA LEU A 54 8.26 27.93 -59.28
C LEU A 54 9.61 27.49 -59.88
N LEU A 55 9.97 28.06 -61.03
CA LEU A 55 11.24 27.78 -61.70
C LEU A 55 12.42 28.23 -60.83
N LEU A 56 13.39 27.33 -60.65
CA LEU A 56 14.60 27.61 -59.89
C LEU A 56 15.41 28.71 -60.60
N SER A 57 15.50 29.89 -59.96
CA SER A 57 16.29 31.01 -60.46
C SER A 57 17.79 30.68 -60.35
N ASN A 58 18.55 31.03 -61.39
CA ASN A 58 19.96 30.69 -61.57
C ASN A 58 20.85 31.55 -60.65
N GLY A 59 20.81 31.28 -59.35
CA GLY A 59 21.69 31.85 -58.33
C GLY A 59 22.72 30.82 -57.88
N SER A 60 23.90 31.28 -57.47
CA SER A 60 25.11 30.54 -57.06
C SER A 60 24.97 29.53 -55.90
N LEU A 61 23.74 29.13 -55.54
CA LEU A 61 23.38 28.26 -54.42
C LEU A 61 23.09 26.81 -54.84
N TYR A 62 22.91 26.55 -56.14
CA TYR A 62 22.58 25.23 -56.67
C TYR A 62 23.60 24.82 -57.72
N ASP A 63 24.11 23.59 -57.61
CA ASP A 63 24.98 23.00 -58.63
C ASP A 63 24.12 22.11 -59.54
N LEU A 64 23.99 22.51 -60.81
CA LEU A 64 23.20 21.76 -61.80
C LEU A 64 24.14 21.06 -62.76
N HIS A 65 24.09 19.73 -62.75
CA HIS A 65 24.76 18.90 -63.76
C HIS A 65 23.70 18.31 -64.69
N GLU A 66 23.76 18.66 -65.98
CA GLU A 66 22.82 18.17 -67.00
C GLU A 66 23.59 17.34 -68.02
N ASP A 67 23.32 16.03 -68.02
CA ASP A 67 23.91 15.08 -68.96
C ASP A 67 22.80 14.52 -69.86
N SER A 68 22.94 14.72 -71.17
CA SER A 68 22.01 14.17 -72.16
C SER A 68 22.68 13.07 -72.98
N TRP A 69 22.04 11.90 -73.04
CA TRP A 69 22.55 10.74 -73.76
C TRP A 69 21.52 10.29 -74.81
N VAL A 70 21.92 10.26 -76.06
CA VAL A 70 21.07 9.73 -77.15
C VAL A 70 21.38 8.25 -77.32
N LYS A 71 20.39 7.37 -77.11
CA LYS A 71 20.56 5.94 -77.36
C LYS A 71 20.40 5.66 -78.85
N THR A 72 21.40 5.04 -79.47
CA THR A 72 21.58 4.90 -80.93
C THR A 72 20.76 3.78 -81.57
N ASN A 73 19.46 3.69 -81.24
CA ASN A 73 18.49 2.97 -82.06
C ASN A 73 17.15 3.74 -82.05
N TRP A 74 17.11 4.78 -82.88
CA TRP A 74 15.96 5.50 -83.44
C TRP A 74 14.79 5.85 -82.49
N SER A 75 14.66 7.16 -82.24
CA SER A 75 13.51 7.93 -81.70
C SER A 75 13.40 8.16 -80.19
N GLU A 76 14.28 7.63 -79.33
CA GLU A 76 14.23 7.89 -77.88
C GLU A 76 15.55 8.46 -77.34
N VAL A 77 15.46 9.49 -76.50
CA VAL A 77 16.58 10.20 -75.86
C VAL A 77 16.46 10.04 -74.36
N LEU A 78 17.55 9.65 -73.70
CA LEU A 78 17.61 9.56 -72.24
C LEU A 78 18.20 10.87 -71.70
N VAL A 79 17.41 11.60 -70.93
CA VAL A 79 17.82 12.87 -70.33
C VAL A 79 18.00 12.67 -68.84
N SER A 80 19.15 13.08 -68.31
CA SER A 80 19.50 12.96 -66.90
C SER A 80 19.95 14.31 -66.37
N SER A 81 19.38 14.76 -65.26
CA SER A 81 19.80 15.99 -64.57
C SER A 81 19.94 15.72 -63.08
N VAL A 82 21.05 16.17 -62.50
CA VAL A 82 21.34 16.06 -61.08
C VAL A 82 21.40 17.47 -60.48
N LEU A 83 20.58 17.69 -59.46
CA LEU A 83 20.52 18.94 -58.69
C LEU A 83 21.19 18.77 -57.33
N GLY A 84 22.33 19.43 -57.14
CA GLY A 84 23.03 19.52 -55.86
C GLY A 84 22.56 20.73 -55.05
N ILE A 85 22.07 20.49 -53.83
CA ILE A 85 21.54 21.52 -52.93
C ILE A 85 22.33 21.52 -51.63
N ASN A 86 22.83 22.69 -51.24
CA ASN A 86 23.47 22.88 -49.94
C ASN A 86 22.46 23.46 -48.93
N LEU A 87 22.07 22.69 -47.91
CA LEU A 87 20.99 23.01 -46.99
C LEU A 87 21.45 23.95 -45.86
N THR A 88 21.84 25.17 -46.21
CA THR A 88 22.40 26.15 -45.26
C THR A 88 21.34 26.92 -44.48
N ARG A 89 20.20 27.21 -45.11
CA ARG A 89 19.11 28.05 -44.56
C ARG A 89 17.81 27.26 -44.45
N ALA A 90 16.89 27.77 -43.62
CA ALA A 90 15.54 27.18 -43.47
C ALA A 90 14.75 27.20 -44.78
N GLU A 91 14.99 28.22 -45.60
CA GLU A 91 14.36 28.42 -46.90
C GLU A 91 14.80 27.39 -47.94
N ASP A 92 15.93 26.72 -47.74
CA ASP A 92 16.46 25.73 -48.70
C ASP A 92 15.64 24.42 -48.66
N PHE A 93 14.94 24.15 -47.56
CA PHE A 93 14.00 23.04 -47.42
C PHE A 93 12.69 23.34 -48.18
N GLY A 94 12.06 22.30 -48.72
CA GLY A 94 10.85 22.43 -49.51
C GLY A 94 10.65 21.28 -50.50
N THR A 95 9.70 21.47 -51.41
CA THR A 95 9.34 20.47 -52.40
C THR A 95 10.00 20.78 -53.73
N PHE A 96 10.78 19.84 -54.26
CA PHE A 96 11.47 19.93 -55.54
C PHE A 96 10.85 18.96 -56.54
N THR A 97 10.65 19.41 -57.77
CA THR A 97 10.08 18.63 -58.87
C THR A 97 10.86 18.92 -60.14
N CYS A 98 11.05 17.92 -60.97
CA CYS A 98 11.69 18.05 -62.27
C CYS A 98 10.62 18.15 -63.36
N SER A 99 10.79 19.01 -64.36
CA SER A 99 9.83 19.23 -65.44
C SER A 99 10.51 19.08 -66.80
N ILE A 100 9.93 18.28 -67.68
CA ILE A 100 10.40 18.03 -69.04
C ILE A 100 9.21 18.19 -69.98
N ARG A 101 9.32 19.07 -70.99
CA ARG A 101 8.21 19.41 -71.91
C ARG A 101 6.90 19.78 -71.18
N ASN A 102 6.99 20.58 -70.11
CA ASN A 102 5.87 20.98 -69.24
C ASN A 102 5.17 19.84 -68.48
N ILE A 103 5.77 18.66 -68.41
CA ILE A 103 5.27 17.54 -67.62
C ILE A 103 6.21 17.36 -66.42
N SER A 104 5.66 17.39 -65.22
CA SER A 104 6.42 17.28 -63.97
C SER A 104 6.55 15.83 -63.49
N SER A 105 7.70 15.51 -62.92
CA SER A 105 8.00 14.25 -62.23
C SER A 105 7.31 14.16 -60.87
N SER A 106 7.42 12.98 -60.23
CA SER A 106 7.17 12.87 -58.78
C SER A 106 8.08 13.81 -57.98
N SER A 107 7.66 14.17 -56.77
CA SER A 107 8.29 15.22 -55.97
C SER A 107 9.30 14.69 -54.94
N PHE A 108 10.32 15.50 -54.67
CA PHE A 108 11.25 15.34 -53.56
C PHE A 108 10.90 16.37 -52.48
N THR A 109 10.38 15.93 -51.33
CA THR A 109 10.11 16.82 -50.19
C THR A 109 11.27 16.74 -49.20
N LEU A 110 11.99 17.84 -49.07
CA LEU A 110 13.05 18.00 -48.08
C LEU A 110 12.49 18.69 -46.84
N TRP A 111 12.61 18.05 -45.69
CA TRP A 111 12.24 18.64 -44.39
C TRP A 111 13.44 18.63 -43.43
N ARG A 112 13.44 19.60 -42.52
CA ARG A 112 14.47 19.70 -41.50
C ARG A 112 14.25 18.64 -40.43
N ALA A 113 15.20 17.75 -40.24
CA ALA A 113 15.25 16.88 -39.06
C ALA A 113 15.48 17.78 -37.81
N GLY A 114 14.42 18.08 -37.07
CA GLY A 114 14.48 19.05 -35.96
C GLY A 114 15.22 18.52 -34.72
N LEU A 115 15.72 19.44 -33.88
CA LEU A 115 16.17 19.20 -32.50
C LEU A 115 15.06 18.67 -31.56
N ALA A 116 13.87 18.33 -32.08
CA ALA A 116 12.70 17.90 -31.33
C ALA A 116 12.98 16.70 -30.41
N GLY A 117 13.93 15.84 -30.77
CA GLY A 117 14.36 14.72 -29.94
C GLY A 117 14.99 15.16 -28.60
N HIS A 118 15.77 16.24 -28.57
CA HIS A 118 16.40 16.72 -27.33
C HIS A 118 15.37 17.35 -26.38
N ALA A 119 14.44 18.15 -26.91
CA ALA A 119 13.37 18.74 -26.09
C ALA A 119 12.42 17.67 -25.53
N ALA A 120 12.05 16.67 -26.34
CA ALA A 120 11.23 15.55 -25.90
C ALA A 120 11.94 14.69 -24.84
N ALA A 121 13.24 14.41 -25.02
CA ALA A 121 14.04 13.66 -24.05
C ALA A 121 14.18 14.42 -22.72
N VAL A 122 14.40 15.74 -22.75
CA VAL A 122 14.45 16.57 -21.55
C VAL A 122 13.11 16.57 -20.82
N LEU A 123 11.99 16.70 -21.54
CA LEU A 123 10.65 16.65 -20.94
C LEU A 123 10.34 15.28 -20.33
N ALA A 124 10.67 14.19 -21.03
CA ALA A 124 10.52 12.83 -20.52
C ALA A 124 11.36 12.59 -19.25
N SER A 125 12.61 13.08 -19.25
CA SER A 125 13.48 13.02 -18.07
C SER A 125 12.91 13.80 -16.88
N LEU A 126 12.35 14.99 -17.11
CA LEU A 126 11.74 15.81 -16.07
C LEU A 126 10.50 15.12 -15.47
N LEU A 127 9.66 14.53 -16.32
CA LEU A 127 8.48 13.76 -15.88
C LEU A 127 8.87 12.52 -15.08
N ALA A 128 9.91 11.79 -15.51
CA ALA A 128 10.43 10.64 -14.77
C ALA A 128 10.96 11.04 -13.39
N LEU A 129 11.70 12.15 -13.29
CA LEU A 129 12.15 12.72 -12.01
C LEU A 129 10.98 13.10 -11.11
N LEU A 130 9.96 13.76 -11.65
CA LEU A 130 8.76 14.12 -10.89
C LEU A 130 8.02 12.87 -10.37
N ALA A 131 7.89 11.84 -11.20
CA ALA A 131 7.29 10.57 -10.80
C ALA A 131 8.09 9.89 -9.68
N LEU A 132 9.42 9.85 -9.78
CA LEU A 132 10.29 9.31 -8.73
C LEU A 132 10.15 10.08 -7.42
N LEU A 133 10.07 11.41 -7.47
CA LEU A 133 9.84 12.26 -6.29
C LEU A 133 8.48 11.97 -5.64
N LEU A 134 7.43 11.82 -6.45
CA LEU A 134 6.09 11.45 -5.96
C LEU A 134 6.10 10.07 -5.30
N VAL A 135 6.74 9.08 -5.92
CA VAL A 135 6.89 7.73 -5.34
C VAL A 135 7.69 7.79 -4.05
N ALA A 136 8.78 8.56 -3.98
CA ALA A 136 9.55 8.74 -2.76
C ALA A 136 8.72 9.41 -1.65
N LEU A 137 7.94 10.44 -1.96
CA LEU A 137 7.04 11.10 -1.02
C LEU A 137 5.94 10.17 -0.51
N LEU A 138 5.31 9.41 -1.43
CA LEU A 138 4.32 8.40 -1.09
C LEU A 138 4.94 7.29 -0.24
N TYR A 139 6.16 6.86 -0.55
CA TYR A 139 6.87 5.88 0.25
C TYR A 139 7.14 6.43 1.65
N VAL A 140 7.71 7.64 1.79
CA VAL A 140 8.00 8.22 3.10
C VAL A 140 6.72 8.41 3.93
N LYS A 141 5.62 8.87 3.34
CA LYS A 141 4.36 9.08 4.09
C LYS A 141 3.52 7.83 4.31
N CYS A 142 3.51 6.90 3.37
CA CYS A 142 2.64 5.73 3.40
C CYS A 142 3.38 4.44 3.74
N ARG A 143 4.70 4.43 3.95
CA ARG A 143 5.46 3.20 4.26
C ARG A 143 4.80 2.37 5.36
N LEU A 144 4.42 3.01 6.48
CA LEU A 144 3.76 2.30 7.59
C LEU A 144 2.35 1.80 7.20
N ASN A 145 1.60 2.57 6.40
CA ASN A 145 0.28 2.16 5.93
C ASN A 145 0.37 0.99 4.94
N VAL A 146 1.36 1.00 4.04
CA VAL A 146 1.63 -0.08 3.09
C VAL A 146 2.05 -1.34 3.83
N LEU A 147 2.94 -1.22 4.83
CA LEU A 147 3.39 -2.35 5.62
C LEU A 147 2.25 -2.94 6.47
N LEU A 148 1.38 -2.08 7.03
CA LEU A 148 0.16 -2.53 7.71
C LEU A 148 -0.81 -3.24 6.77
N TRP A 149 -1.02 -2.69 5.58
CA TRP A 149 -1.85 -3.34 4.56
C TRP A 149 -1.27 -4.70 4.16
N TYR A 150 0.05 -4.80 4.03
CA TYR A 150 0.73 -6.06 3.74
C TYR A 150 0.53 -7.07 4.89
N GLN A 151 0.73 -6.68 6.14
CA GLN A 151 0.49 -7.54 7.31
C GLN A 151 -0.99 -7.96 7.40
N ASP A 152 -1.92 -7.04 7.14
CA ASP A 152 -3.36 -7.31 7.17
C ASP A 152 -3.82 -8.23 6.04
N LYS A 153 -3.08 -8.31 4.92
CA LYS A 153 -3.41 -9.19 3.78
C LYS A 153 -2.72 -10.55 3.86
N TYR A 154 -1.42 -10.54 4.14
CA TYR A 154 -0.56 -11.73 4.01
C TYR A 154 0.04 -12.21 5.33
N GLY A 155 -0.09 -11.46 6.43
CA GLY A 155 0.49 -11.86 7.71
C GLY A 155 -0.21 -13.09 8.28
N GLU A 156 0.54 -14.00 8.89
CA GLU A 156 -0.04 -15.17 9.54
C GLU A 156 -0.94 -14.78 10.72
N VAL A 157 -2.06 -15.49 10.87
CA VAL A 157 -3.03 -15.25 11.94
C VAL A 157 -2.74 -16.23 13.06
N GLU A 158 -2.20 -15.72 14.17
CA GLU A 158 -1.80 -16.56 15.31
C GLU A 158 -3.01 -17.10 16.12
N MET A 159 -4.22 -17.33 15.58
CA MET A 159 -5.43 -17.59 16.41
C MET A 159 -5.44 -18.90 17.21
N ASN A 160 -4.72 -19.95 16.79
CA ASN A 160 -4.82 -21.31 17.36
C ASN A 160 -3.57 -21.75 18.15
N ASP A 161 -2.82 -20.81 18.71
CA ASP A 161 -1.57 -21.10 19.44
C ASP A 161 -1.77 -21.47 20.92
N GLY A 162 -3.01 -21.55 21.39
CA GLY A 162 -3.35 -21.83 22.80
C GLY A 162 -3.04 -20.68 23.77
N LYS A 163 -2.61 -19.52 23.28
CA LYS A 163 -2.32 -18.35 24.12
C LYS A 163 -3.58 -17.54 24.42
N LEU A 164 -3.70 -17.08 25.66
CA LEU A 164 -4.89 -16.39 26.16
C LEU A 164 -4.87 -14.88 25.85
N TYR A 165 -3.67 -14.30 25.83
CA TYR A 165 -3.46 -12.86 25.68
C TYR A 165 -2.56 -12.54 24.49
N ASP A 166 -2.83 -11.42 23.82
CA ASP A 166 -2.04 -10.97 22.68
C ASP A 166 -0.75 -10.26 23.12
N ALA A 167 -0.81 -9.56 24.25
CA ALA A 167 0.36 -8.88 24.79
C ALA A 167 0.33 -8.87 26.32
N TYR A 168 1.50 -9.14 26.90
CA TYR A 168 1.84 -8.84 28.28
C TYR A 168 2.36 -7.40 28.34
N ILE A 169 1.79 -6.56 29.21
CA ILE A 169 2.20 -5.17 29.40
C ILE A 169 2.81 -5.03 30.79
N SER A 170 4.13 -4.84 30.84
CA SER A 170 4.83 -4.45 32.07
C SER A 170 4.96 -2.93 32.16
N TYR A 171 4.59 -2.37 33.30
CA TYR A 171 4.70 -0.93 33.59
C TYR A 171 5.10 -0.70 35.06
N SER A 172 5.43 0.53 35.43
CA SER A 172 5.71 0.87 36.83
C SER A 172 4.43 1.18 37.60
N ASP A 173 4.35 0.89 38.91
CA ASP A 173 3.27 1.36 39.79
C ASP A 173 3.39 2.87 40.10
N SER A 174 3.74 3.68 39.11
CA SER A 174 3.67 5.14 39.19
C SER A 174 2.27 5.60 38.75
N PRO A 175 1.75 6.70 39.30
CA PRO A 175 0.43 7.22 38.90
C PRO A 175 0.40 7.64 37.42
N GLU A 176 1.53 8.06 36.87
CA GLU A 176 1.67 8.47 35.46
C GLU A 176 1.57 7.27 34.52
N ASP A 177 2.31 6.19 34.81
CA ASP A 177 2.30 4.97 34.02
C ASP A 177 0.94 4.29 34.08
N ARG A 178 0.34 4.23 35.28
CA ARG A 178 -1.01 3.71 35.46
C ARG A 178 -2.03 4.47 34.65
N LYS A 179 -1.94 5.79 34.61
CA LYS A 179 -2.84 6.62 33.78
C LYS A 179 -2.60 6.34 32.29
N PHE A 180 -1.34 6.32 31.85
CA PHE A 180 -0.99 6.04 30.46
C PHE A 180 -1.50 4.66 30.02
N VAL A 181 -1.21 3.61 30.79
CA VAL A 181 -1.62 2.24 30.44
C VAL A 181 -3.13 2.08 30.46
N ASN A 182 -3.82 2.56 31.50
CA ASN A 182 -5.26 2.32 31.64
C ASN A 182 -6.14 3.24 30.79
N PHE A 183 -5.74 4.49 30.55
CA PHE A 183 -6.56 5.46 29.80
C PHE A 183 -6.14 5.65 28.35
N ILE A 184 -4.90 5.34 27.99
CA ILE A 184 -4.39 5.54 26.62
C ILE A 184 -4.14 4.19 25.95
N LEU A 185 -3.26 3.36 26.51
CA LEU A 185 -2.83 2.11 25.86
C LEU A 185 -3.94 1.06 25.80
N LYS A 186 -4.56 0.76 26.94
CA LYS A 186 -5.60 -0.26 27.08
C LYS A 186 -6.84 0.05 26.22
N PRO A 187 -7.44 1.25 26.27
CA PRO A 187 -8.64 1.52 25.47
C PRO A 187 -8.37 1.50 23.96
N GLN A 188 -7.19 1.96 23.52
CA GLN A 188 -6.80 1.91 22.11
C GLN A 188 -6.59 0.49 21.59
N LEU A 189 -6.03 -0.41 22.42
CA LEU A 189 -5.77 -1.79 22.00
C LEU A 189 -6.97 -2.71 22.20
N GLU A 190 -7.66 -2.65 23.34
CA GLU A 190 -8.80 -3.54 23.62
C GLU A 190 -10.08 -3.07 22.92
N ARG A 191 -10.50 -1.81 23.14
CA ARG A 191 -11.81 -1.32 22.66
C ARG A 191 -11.83 -1.05 21.16
N HIS A 192 -10.79 -0.40 20.63
CA HIS A 192 -10.77 -0.03 19.21
C HIS A 192 -10.26 -1.14 18.29
N ARG A 193 -9.47 -2.09 18.81
CA ARG A 193 -8.76 -3.08 17.98
C ARG A 193 -9.02 -4.53 18.37
N GLY A 194 -9.64 -4.81 19.51
CA GLY A 194 -10.00 -6.16 19.94
C GLY A 194 -8.81 -7.01 20.42
N TYR A 195 -7.73 -6.38 20.88
CA TYR A 195 -6.65 -7.10 21.56
C TYR A 195 -7.07 -7.49 22.98
N LYS A 196 -6.53 -8.60 23.48
CA LYS A 196 -6.61 -9.03 24.88
C LYS A 196 -5.27 -8.77 25.53
N LEU A 197 -5.23 -7.87 26.51
CA LEU A 197 -4.00 -7.50 27.19
C LEU A 197 -3.95 -8.11 28.59
N PHE A 198 -2.75 -8.51 29.00
CA PHE A 198 -2.45 -8.83 30.40
C PHE A 198 -1.62 -7.69 30.97
N LEU A 199 -2.13 -7.01 31.99
CA LEU A 199 -1.46 -5.86 32.62
C LEU A 199 -0.81 -6.31 33.92
N ASP A 200 0.47 -6.02 34.10
CA ASP A 200 1.19 -6.30 35.35
C ASP A 200 2.12 -5.12 35.72
N ASP A 201 1.98 -4.63 36.95
CA ASP A 201 2.80 -3.56 37.53
C ASP A 201 4.00 -4.11 38.33
N ARG A 202 4.09 -5.43 38.51
CA ARG A 202 5.22 -6.06 39.20
C ARG A 202 6.55 -5.82 38.49
N ASP A 203 7.62 -6.02 39.23
CA ASP A 203 8.96 -5.97 38.68
C ASP A 203 9.19 -7.12 37.70
N LEU A 204 9.62 -6.79 36.47
CA LEU A 204 9.97 -7.78 35.46
C LEU A 204 11.13 -8.67 35.92
N LEU A 205 12.17 -8.07 36.50
CA LEU A 205 13.40 -8.78 36.85
C LEU A 205 14.00 -8.20 38.14
N PRO A 206 13.37 -8.36 39.31
CA PRO A 206 13.83 -7.74 40.56
C PRO A 206 15.27 -8.10 40.97
N ARG A 207 15.88 -9.14 40.36
CA ARG A 207 17.31 -9.49 40.50
C ARG A 207 17.96 -9.94 39.18
N ALA A 208 17.56 -9.35 38.05
CA ALA A 208 17.92 -9.83 36.70
C ALA A 208 17.43 -11.25 36.36
N GLU A 209 16.60 -11.85 37.22
CA GLU A 209 15.97 -13.15 37.03
C GLU A 209 14.45 -13.01 37.00
N PRO A 210 13.77 -13.73 36.08
CA PRO A 210 12.32 -13.73 35.99
C PRO A 210 11.72 -14.55 37.12
N SER A 211 10.62 -14.07 37.71
CA SER A 211 9.85 -14.85 38.68
C SER A 211 9.10 -15.99 37.98
N ALA A 212 8.78 -17.05 38.72
CA ALA A 212 7.99 -18.17 38.20
C ALA A 212 6.62 -17.70 37.66
N ASP A 213 5.96 -16.79 38.39
CA ASP A 213 4.70 -16.17 37.98
C ASP A 213 4.84 -15.44 36.63
N LEU A 214 5.94 -14.67 36.46
CA LEU A 214 6.20 -13.97 35.21
C LEU A 214 6.38 -14.94 34.05
N LEU A 215 7.14 -16.03 34.24
CA LEU A 215 7.34 -17.04 33.21
C LEU A 215 6.02 -17.67 32.78
N VAL A 216 5.16 -18.02 33.74
CA VAL A 216 3.82 -18.57 33.48
C VAL A 216 2.97 -17.56 32.72
N ASN A 217 2.93 -16.30 33.15
CA ASN A 217 2.12 -15.27 32.50
C ASN A 217 2.64 -14.93 31.10
N LEU A 218 3.96 -14.85 30.91
CA LEU A 218 4.58 -14.64 29.59
C LEU A 218 4.29 -15.80 28.64
N SER A 219 4.29 -17.04 29.12
CA SER A 219 3.97 -18.21 28.29
C SER A 219 2.55 -18.15 27.70
N ARG A 220 1.61 -17.50 28.43
CA ARG A 220 0.22 -17.29 28.02
C ARG A 220 0.04 -16.08 27.08
N CYS A 221 1.10 -15.32 26.81
CA CYS A 221 1.09 -14.10 26.02
C CYS A 221 1.89 -14.23 24.71
N ARG A 222 1.43 -13.58 23.63
CA ARG A 222 2.12 -13.64 22.32
C ARG A 222 3.29 -12.68 22.19
N ARG A 223 3.18 -11.50 22.79
CA ARG A 223 4.19 -10.44 22.77
C ARG A 223 4.39 -9.88 24.16
N LEU A 224 5.59 -9.35 24.42
CA LEU A 224 5.93 -8.59 25.61
C LEU A 224 6.07 -7.12 25.24
N VAL A 225 5.33 -6.26 25.92
CA VAL A 225 5.39 -4.80 25.83
C VAL A 225 5.85 -4.27 27.19
N VAL A 226 6.91 -3.47 27.20
CA VAL A 226 7.46 -2.85 28.41
C VAL A 226 7.39 -1.33 28.29
N VAL A 227 6.70 -0.70 29.24
CA VAL A 227 6.58 0.76 29.33
C VAL A 227 7.77 1.31 30.12
N LEU A 228 8.81 1.74 29.41
CA LEU A 228 10.03 2.33 29.97
C LEU A 228 9.83 3.82 30.26
N SER A 229 9.07 4.12 31.30
CA SER A 229 9.00 5.45 31.91
C SER A 229 10.24 5.76 32.75
N ASP A 230 10.35 6.99 33.19
CA ASP A 230 11.41 7.41 34.11
C ASP A 230 11.33 6.67 35.45
N ALA A 231 10.11 6.41 35.95
CA ALA A 231 9.89 5.61 37.15
C ALA A 231 10.32 4.15 36.94
N PHE A 232 10.02 3.58 35.77
CA PHE A 232 10.42 2.22 35.43
C PHE A 232 11.95 2.08 35.33
N LEU A 233 12.62 3.07 34.72
CA LEU A 233 14.08 3.11 34.62
C LEU A 233 14.77 3.26 35.99
N GLY A 234 14.07 3.80 36.99
CA GLY A 234 14.55 3.88 38.38
C GLY A 234 14.60 2.54 39.12
N ARG A 235 14.06 1.45 38.55
CA ARG A 235 14.09 0.11 39.17
C ARG A 235 15.52 -0.43 39.21
N ALA A 236 15.86 -1.16 40.28
CA ALA A 236 17.24 -1.62 40.56
C ALA A 236 17.88 -2.44 39.42
N TRP A 237 17.07 -3.23 38.69
CA TRP A 237 17.58 -4.03 37.58
C TRP A 237 17.93 -3.19 36.35
N CYS A 238 17.25 -2.05 36.14
CA CYS A 238 17.53 -1.12 35.05
C CYS A 238 18.88 -0.41 35.23
N SER A 239 19.27 -0.12 36.48
CA SER A 239 20.54 0.54 36.81
C SER A 239 21.72 -0.43 36.88
N HIS A 240 21.54 -1.61 37.48
CA HIS A 240 22.67 -2.49 37.83
C HIS A 240 22.84 -3.72 36.91
N SER A 241 21.77 -4.21 36.28
CA SER A 241 21.81 -5.53 35.61
C SER A 241 20.95 -5.58 34.34
N PHE A 242 20.82 -4.44 33.65
CA PHE A 242 19.93 -4.34 32.50
C PHE A 242 20.38 -5.18 31.32
N ARG A 243 21.70 -5.34 31.13
CA ARG A 243 22.26 -6.11 30.01
C ARG A 243 21.90 -7.59 30.17
N GLU A 244 22.17 -8.15 31.35
CA GLU A 244 21.86 -9.53 31.71
C GLU A 244 20.34 -9.75 31.62
N GLY A 245 19.55 -8.82 32.17
CA GLY A 245 18.11 -8.88 32.10
C GLY A 245 17.56 -8.83 30.68
N LEU A 246 18.11 -7.98 29.81
CA LEU A 246 17.70 -7.92 28.40
C LEU A 246 18.01 -9.24 27.67
N CYS A 247 19.19 -9.83 27.91
CA CYS A 247 19.53 -11.14 27.35
C CYS A 247 18.50 -12.20 27.76
N ARG A 248 18.11 -12.24 29.04
CA ARG A 248 17.05 -13.14 29.52
C ARG A 248 15.69 -12.86 28.86
N LEU A 249 15.29 -11.60 28.71
CA LEU A 249 14.03 -11.25 28.04
C LEU A 249 14.01 -11.68 26.56
N LEU A 250 15.16 -11.59 25.88
CA LEU A 250 15.31 -12.04 24.49
C LEU A 250 15.30 -13.56 24.36
N GLU A 251 15.75 -14.30 25.38
CA GLU A 251 15.62 -15.76 25.45
C GLU A 251 14.15 -16.18 25.66
N LEU A 252 13.41 -15.44 26.49
CA LEU A 252 12.02 -15.75 26.82
C LEU A 252 11.02 -15.35 25.75
N THR A 253 11.27 -14.24 25.05
CA THR A 253 10.29 -13.63 24.15
C THR A 253 10.92 -13.20 22.84
N ARG A 254 10.24 -13.49 21.72
CA ARG A 254 10.69 -13.05 20.40
C ARG A 254 10.38 -11.57 20.23
N ARG A 255 11.43 -10.75 20.06
CA ARG A 255 11.37 -9.30 19.80
C ARG A 255 10.46 -8.55 20.78
N PRO A 256 10.88 -8.37 22.05
CA PRO A 256 10.15 -7.56 23.01
C PRO A 256 10.02 -6.11 22.52
N ILE A 257 8.89 -5.50 22.87
CA ILE A 257 8.52 -4.14 22.49
C ILE A 257 8.75 -3.23 23.68
N PHE A 258 9.53 -2.17 23.50
CA PHE A 258 9.80 -1.17 24.54
C PHE A 258 9.19 0.17 24.12
N ILE A 259 8.30 0.72 24.95
CA ILE A 259 7.72 2.04 24.79
C ILE A 259 8.52 3.01 25.66
N THR A 260 9.10 4.03 25.04
CA THR A 260 9.85 5.11 25.70
C THR A 260 9.13 6.43 25.51
N PHE A 261 9.34 7.39 26.40
CA PHE A 261 8.70 8.70 26.33
C PHE A 261 9.68 9.78 25.91
N GLU A 262 9.23 10.69 25.07
CA GLU A 262 9.96 11.91 24.73
C GLU A 262 9.93 12.86 25.93
N GLY A 263 10.92 12.71 26.82
CA GLY A 263 11.13 13.59 27.98
C GLY A 263 12.12 14.72 27.70
N GLN A 264 11.95 15.86 28.37
CA GLN A 264 12.83 17.04 28.40
C GLN A 264 14.21 16.76 29.05
N ARG A 265 14.81 15.58 28.86
CA ARG A 265 16.10 15.27 29.48
C ARG A 265 17.21 16.04 28.75
N ARG A 266 17.87 16.94 29.49
CA ARG A 266 19.16 17.56 29.14
C ARG A 266 20.36 16.62 29.40
N ASP A 267 20.12 15.43 29.96
CA ASP A 267 21.15 14.50 30.43
C ASP A 267 21.42 13.34 29.44
N PRO A 268 22.63 12.75 29.42
CA PRO A 268 22.96 11.68 28.50
C PRO A 268 22.11 10.45 28.82
N ALA A 269 21.53 9.86 27.77
CA ALA A 269 20.56 8.77 27.87
C ALA A 269 20.98 7.66 28.85
N HIS A 270 20.04 7.26 29.73
CA HIS A 270 20.20 6.15 30.69
C HIS A 270 20.87 4.93 30.02
N PRO A 271 21.81 4.22 30.67
CA PRO A 271 22.56 3.11 30.07
C PRO A 271 21.66 2.06 29.41
N ALA A 272 20.51 1.76 30.03
CA ALA A 272 19.48 0.88 29.46
C ALA A 272 18.99 1.34 28.07
N LEU A 273 18.67 2.63 27.91
CA LEU A 273 18.21 3.19 26.64
C LEU A 273 19.31 3.16 25.58
N ARG A 274 20.56 3.41 25.97
CA ARG A 274 21.71 3.29 25.06
C ARG A 274 21.86 1.85 24.56
N LEU A 275 21.70 0.88 25.45
CA LEU A 275 21.81 -0.54 25.11
C LEU A 275 20.69 -1.02 24.19
N LEU A 276 19.45 -0.57 24.43
CA LEU A 276 18.32 -0.82 23.52
C LEU A 276 18.52 -0.18 22.14
N ARG A 277 19.08 1.04 22.10
CA ARG A 277 19.41 1.71 20.83
C ARG A 277 20.47 0.95 20.03
N GLN A 278 21.47 0.38 20.72
CA GLN A 278 22.51 -0.45 20.11
C GLN A 278 21.92 -1.77 19.55
N HIS A 279 20.94 -2.36 20.24
CA HIS A 279 20.33 -3.64 19.85
C HIS A 279 18.96 -3.49 19.17
N ARG A 280 18.72 -2.39 18.45
CA ARG A 280 17.45 -2.10 17.76
C ARG A 280 16.99 -3.16 16.75
N HIS A 281 17.87 -4.04 16.30
CA HIS A 281 17.53 -5.14 15.40
C HIS A 281 16.89 -6.33 16.13
N LEU A 282 17.11 -6.45 17.45
CA LEU A 282 16.57 -7.52 18.30
C LEU A 282 15.29 -7.10 19.03
N VAL A 283 15.09 -5.80 19.23
CA VAL A 283 13.98 -5.24 20.01
C VAL A 283 13.22 -4.19 19.21
N THR A 284 11.93 -4.05 19.46
CA THR A 284 11.14 -2.96 18.88
C THR A 284 11.12 -1.80 19.85
N LEU A 285 11.74 -0.67 19.50
CA LEU A 285 11.78 0.53 20.34
C LEU A 285 10.84 1.61 19.79
N LEU A 286 9.77 1.89 20.52
CA LEU A 286 8.75 2.89 20.17
C LEU A 286 8.91 4.14 21.03
N LEU A 287 8.80 5.31 20.40
CA LEU A 287 8.89 6.60 21.09
C LEU A 287 7.51 7.27 21.14
N TRP A 288 7.01 7.49 22.35
CA TRP A 288 5.81 8.25 22.62
C TRP A 288 6.12 9.75 22.61
N LYS A 289 5.47 10.47 21.70
CA LYS A 289 5.61 11.92 21.47
C LYS A 289 4.28 12.63 21.75
N PRO A 290 4.25 13.96 21.90
CA PRO A 290 3.00 14.72 22.03
C PRO A 290 1.99 14.45 20.89
N GLY A 291 2.48 14.24 19.65
CA GLY A 291 1.64 13.88 18.51
C GLY A 291 1.08 12.43 18.53
N SER A 292 1.62 11.56 19.39
CA SER A 292 1.23 10.14 19.47
C SER A 292 -0.15 9.92 20.08
N VAL A 293 -0.74 10.94 20.71
CA VAL A 293 -2.10 10.88 21.29
C VAL A 293 -3.14 10.54 20.22
N THR A 294 -2.92 10.94 18.97
CA THR A 294 -3.83 10.62 17.85
C THR A 294 -3.71 9.13 17.45
N PRO A 295 -4.82 8.38 17.32
CA PRO A 295 -4.80 6.96 16.94
C PRO A 295 -4.21 6.67 15.54
N SER A 296 -4.14 7.68 14.68
CA SER A 296 -3.55 7.61 13.33
C SER A 296 -2.06 7.91 13.29
N SER A 297 -1.44 8.20 14.44
CA SER A 297 -0.01 8.50 14.52
C SER A 297 0.86 7.29 14.17
N ASP A 298 2.10 7.57 13.78
CA ASP A 298 3.06 6.54 13.40
C ASP A 298 3.39 5.59 14.55
N PHE A 299 3.33 6.08 15.81
CA PHE A 299 3.47 5.25 17.00
C PHE A 299 2.50 4.07 17.02
N TRP A 300 1.20 4.31 16.80
CA TRP A 300 0.20 3.25 16.84
C TRP A 300 0.33 2.30 15.66
N LYS A 301 0.76 2.81 14.50
CA LYS A 301 1.01 1.97 13.32
C LYS A 301 2.19 1.04 13.57
N GLU A 302 3.29 1.54 14.11
CA GLU A 302 4.46 0.73 14.48
C GLU A 302 4.15 -0.26 15.60
N LEU A 303 3.40 0.15 16.63
CA LEU A 303 2.95 -0.74 17.69
C LEU A 303 2.09 -1.89 17.13
N ARG A 304 1.17 -1.58 16.22
CA ARG A 304 0.33 -2.59 15.56
C ARG A 304 1.15 -3.55 14.71
N LEU A 305 2.15 -3.06 13.98
CA LEU A 305 3.06 -3.89 13.20
C LEU A 305 3.84 -4.89 14.05
N ALA A 306 4.16 -4.53 15.30
CA ALA A 306 4.86 -5.40 16.24
C ALA A 306 3.94 -6.38 16.98
N LEU A 307 2.65 -6.06 17.08
CA LEU A 307 1.62 -6.91 17.69
C LEU A 307 1.14 -8.02 16.72
N PRO A 308 0.57 -9.12 17.25
CA PRO A 308 0.05 -10.20 16.42
C PRO A 308 -1.11 -9.73 15.55
N ARG A 309 -1.24 -10.26 14.33
CA ARG A 309 -2.34 -9.91 13.42
C ARG A 309 -3.68 -10.31 14.04
N LYS A 310 -4.63 -9.39 14.05
CA LYS A 310 -6.04 -9.68 14.36
C LYS A 310 -6.84 -9.81 13.08
N VAL A 311 -7.51 -10.94 12.92
CA VAL A 311 -8.64 -11.04 11.98
C VAL A 311 -9.86 -10.54 12.72
N GLN A 312 -10.33 -9.35 12.36
CA GLN A 312 -11.67 -8.95 12.72
C GLN A 312 -12.61 -9.79 11.86
N TYR A 313 -13.13 -10.88 12.40
CA TYR A 313 -14.39 -11.40 11.88
C TYR A 313 -15.40 -10.28 12.08
N ARG A 314 -15.92 -9.76 10.97
CA ARG A 314 -17.12 -8.93 11.02
C ARG A 314 -18.11 -9.79 11.79
N SER A 315 -18.47 -9.38 13.00
CA SER A 315 -19.56 -10.02 13.71
C SER A 315 -20.76 -9.83 12.80
N MET A 316 -21.11 -10.88 12.06
CA MET A 316 -22.39 -10.92 11.40
C MET A 316 -23.35 -10.95 12.59
N GLU A 317 -23.96 -9.81 12.91
CA GLU A 317 -25.09 -9.77 13.83
C GLU A 317 -26.15 -10.67 13.21
N GLY A 318 -26.14 -11.91 13.69
CA GLY A 318 -26.78 -13.04 13.05
C GLY A 318 -26.24 -14.25 13.77
N ASP A 319 -26.87 -14.57 14.90
CA ASP A 319 -26.69 -15.86 15.56
C ASP A 319 -26.65 -16.96 14.48
N PRO A 320 -25.59 -17.79 14.43
CA PRO A 320 -25.54 -18.91 13.47
C PRO A 320 -26.67 -19.94 13.68
N GLN A 321 -27.50 -19.74 14.71
CA GLN A 321 -28.60 -20.62 15.09
C GLN A 321 -29.98 -20.23 14.53
N THR A 322 -30.13 -19.12 13.80
CA THR A 322 -31.45 -18.72 13.25
C THR A 322 -31.62 -18.98 11.75
N ARG A 323 -30.66 -19.63 11.08
CA ARG A 323 -30.72 -19.88 9.62
C ARG A 323 -31.39 -21.20 9.19
N LEU A 324 -31.87 -21.99 10.15
CA LEU A 324 -32.63 -23.22 9.91
C LEU A 324 -33.85 -23.27 10.85
N GLN A 325 -34.71 -22.24 10.80
CA GLN A 325 -35.94 -22.23 11.57
C GLN A 325 -37.14 -21.96 10.66
N ASP A 326 -37.38 -22.92 9.76
CA ASP A 326 -38.73 -23.26 9.29
C ASP A 326 -39.38 -24.28 10.25
N ASP A 327 -39.04 -24.22 11.54
CA ASP A 327 -39.65 -25.07 12.55
C ASP A 327 -40.86 -24.35 13.14
N LYS A 328 -42.06 -24.83 12.79
CA LYS A 328 -43.34 -24.28 13.25
C LYS A 328 -43.67 -24.79 14.66
N ASP A 329 -42.89 -24.38 15.65
CA ASP A 329 -43.24 -24.59 17.06
C ASP A 329 -43.85 -23.31 17.66
N PRO A 330 -45.14 -23.32 18.10
CA PRO A 330 -45.84 -22.11 18.55
C PRO A 330 -45.54 -21.72 20.01
N MET A 331 -44.37 -22.06 20.56
CA MET A 331 -44.07 -21.89 22.00
C MET A 331 -42.99 -20.86 22.34
N LEU A 332 -42.50 -20.07 21.39
CA LEU A 332 -41.48 -19.05 21.66
C LEU A 332 -41.87 -17.67 21.10
N ILE A 333 -42.95 -17.09 21.63
CA ILE A 333 -43.19 -15.65 21.52
C ILE A 333 -42.71 -14.97 22.80
N VAL A 334 -41.40 -14.70 22.88
CA VAL A 334 -40.90 -13.68 23.80
C VAL A 334 -41.20 -12.33 23.16
N ARG A 335 -42.33 -11.73 23.57
CA ARG A 335 -42.68 -10.34 23.25
C ARG A 335 -41.56 -9.43 23.76
N SER A 336 -40.81 -8.82 22.86
CA SER A 336 -39.93 -7.69 23.18
C SER A 336 -39.68 -6.89 21.92
N ARG A 337 -40.42 -5.78 21.77
CA ARG A 337 -39.96 -4.47 21.29
C ARG A 337 -41.16 -3.57 20.98
N LEU A 338 -41.29 -2.48 21.72
CA LEU A 338 -41.69 -1.20 21.14
C LEU A 338 -40.66 -0.13 21.56
N PRO A 339 -40.23 0.77 20.65
CA PRO A 339 -39.25 1.81 20.94
C PRO A 339 -39.90 3.09 21.49
N GLU A 340 -39.14 3.80 22.34
CA GLU A 340 -39.50 5.06 22.98
C GLU A 340 -39.76 6.21 21.98
N GLY A 341 -40.81 6.98 22.22
CA GLY A 341 -41.13 8.21 21.50
C GLY A 341 -42.06 9.15 22.29
N ARG A 342 -41.45 10.15 22.93
CA ARG A 342 -41.93 11.52 23.26
C ARG A 342 -43.32 11.75 23.92
N THR A 343 -43.23 12.23 25.17
CA THR A 343 -44.07 13.22 25.91
C THR A 343 -45.29 13.87 25.22
N LEU A 344 -46.46 13.78 25.86
CA LEU A 344 -47.36 14.90 26.24
C LEU A 344 -48.57 14.40 27.07
N ASP A 345 -48.68 14.98 28.27
CA ASP A 345 -49.83 15.22 29.18
C ASP A 345 -50.84 14.15 29.67
N PRO A 346 -51.31 14.30 30.94
CA PRO A 346 -52.13 13.34 31.68
C PRO A 346 -53.62 13.70 31.66
N GLU A 347 -54.51 12.73 31.86
CA GLU A 347 -55.72 12.84 32.71
C GLU A 347 -56.75 11.72 32.46
N LEU A 348 -57.50 11.42 33.53
CA LEU A 348 -58.79 10.72 33.62
C LEU A 348 -58.77 9.20 33.79
N ASP A 349 -58.70 8.83 35.07
CA ASP A 349 -59.52 7.80 35.71
C ASP A 349 -61.01 7.97 35.33
N PRO A 350 -61.82 6.89 35.29
CA PRO A 350 -62.36 6.41 36.56
C PRO A 350 -62.50 4.88 36.70
N ASP A 351 -62.23 4.45 37.93
CA ASP A 351 -62.68 3.25 38.64
C ASP A 351 -64.15 2.89 38.35
N PRO A 352 -64.55 1.60 38.48
CA PRO A 352 -65.13 1.24 39.77
C PRO A 352 -64.87 -0.19 40.28
N GLU A 353 -64.85 -0.28 41.61
CA GLU A 353 -65.25 -1.38 42.49
C GLU A 353 -64.23 -2.48 42.83
N GLY A 354 -63.78 -2.48 44.10
CA GLY A 354 -63.12 -3.64 44.69
C GLY A 354 -62.44 -3.39 46.04
N ASP A 355 -63.18 -2.86 47.00
CA ASP A 355 -62.80 -2.71 48.41
C ASP A 355 -62.23 -4.02 49.01
N LEU A 356 -61.11 -3.90 49.74
CA LEU A 356 -60.98 -4.28 51.15
C LEU A 356 -59.49 -4.40 51.54
N GLY A 357 -59.08 -3.60 52.53
CA GLY A 357 -58.34 -4.20 53.64
C GLY A 357 -56.97 -3.62 54.00
N VAL A 358 -57.03 -2.52 54.74
CA VAL A 358 -56.16 -2.20 55.89
C VAL A 358 -54.73 -1.69 55.64
N ARG A 359 -54.63 -0.38 55.90
CA ARG A 359 -53.44 0.42 56.20
C ARG A 359 -52.68 -0.06 57.44
N GLY A 360 -51.36 0.15 57.44
CA GLY A 360 -50.58 0.32 58.66
C GLY A 360 -49.07 0.47 58.40
N PRO A 361 -48.40 1.59 58.75
CA PRO A 361 -47.15 1.99 58.09
C PRO A 361 -45.91 1.98 59.01
N VAL A 362 -44.79 2.37 58.39
CA VAL A 362 -43.66 3.16 58.96
C VAL A 362 -42.34 2.41 59.20
N PHE A 363 -41.37 2.82 58.37
CA PHE A 363 -39.95 3.09 58.61
C PHE A 363 -39.24 2.61 59.89
N GLY A 364 -38.04 2.07 59.69
CA GLY A 364 -36.97 2.05 60.68
C GLY A 364 -35.69 1.41 60.13
N GLU A 365 -34.70 2.23 59.81
CA GLU A 365 -33.31 1.84 59.49
C GLU A 365 -32.58 1.20 60.70
N PRO A 366 -31.42 0.55 60.48
CA PRO A 366 -30.86 -0.52 61.32
C PRO A 366 -29.91 -0.01 62.43
N PRO A 367 -29.45 -0.92 63.30
CA PRO A 367 -28.04 -0.82 63.70
C PRO A 367 -27.28 -2.15 63.83
N ALA A 368 -26.04 -2.07 63.35
CA ALA A 368 -24.75 -2.57 63.85
C ALA A 368 -24.65 -3.71 64.90
N LEU A 369 -23.67 -4.59 64.62
CA LEU A 369 -23.00 -5.54 65.53
C LEU A 369 -22.46 -4.90 66.82
N PRO A 370 -22.24 -5.75 67.85
CA PRO A 370 -20.86 -5.87 68.37
C PRO A 370 -20.39 -7.29 68.78
N HIS A 371 -19.10 -7.52 68.50
CA HIS A 371 -18.05 -8.18 69.28
C HIS A 371 -18.19 -9.60 69.90
N ALA A 372 -17.30 -10.47 69.40
CA ALA A 372 -16.26 -11.27 70.08
C ALA A 372 -16.57 -12.11 71.35
N GLY A 373 -16.31 -13.41 71.24
CA GLY A 373 -16.05 -14.31 72.37
C GLY A 373 -15.43 -15.63 71.87
N ALA A 374 -14.26 -15.98 72.41
CA ALA A 374 -13.56 -17.24 72.16
C ALA A 374 -14.11 -18.38 73.03
N VAL A 375 -13.96 -19.64 72.60
CA VAL A 375 -13.42 -20.80 73.37
C VAL A 375 -13.75 -22.16 72.68
N SER A 376 -12.68 -22.94 72.56
CA SER A 376 -12.39 -24.35 72.30
C SER A 376 -13.42 -25.50 72.25
N LEU A 377 -13.01 -26.47 71.41
CA LEU A 377 -13.06 -27.96 71.48
C LEU A 377 -14.41 -28.71 71.51
N GLY A 378 -14.57 -29.57 70.50
CA GLY A 378 -15.48 -30.72 70.51
C GLY A 378 -15.43 -31.51 69.20
N GLU A 379 -14.80 -32.69 69.23
CA GLU A 379 -14.74 -33.68 68.15
C GLU A 379 -16.12 -34.11 67.65
N GLY A 380 -16.23 -34.35 66.34
CA GLY A 380 -17.42 -34.87 65.68
C GLY A 380 -17.09 -35.53 64.34
N GLN A 381 -16.57 -36.75 64.44
CA GLN A 381 -16.81 -37.94 63.59
C GLN A 381 -17.02 -37.74 62.07
N GLY A 382 -16.11 -38.34 61.30
CA GLY A 382 -16.13 -38.35 59.84
C GLY A 382 -17.29 -39.11 59.22
N SER A 383 -17.62 -38.72 57.99
CA SER A 383 -18.33 -39.56 57.03
C SER A 383 -17.55 -39.56 55.72
N GLU A 384 -17.05 -40.74 55.40
CA GLU A 384 -16.38 -41.14 54.17
C GLU A 384 -17.43 -41.19 53.05
N VAL A 385 -17.20 -40.45 51.97
CA VAL A 385 -18.09 -40.46 50.79
C VAL A 385 -17.62 -41.59 49.86
N ASP A 386 -18.47 -42.60 49.76
CA ASP A 386 -18.35 -43.77 48.90
C ASP A 386 -18.47 -43.38 47.41
N VAL A 387 -17.41 -43.65 46.65
CA VAL A 387 -17.29 -43.40 45.20
C VAL A 387 -17.53 -44.71 44.46
N SER A 388 -18.80 -45.13 44.43
CA SER A 388 -19.20 -46.39 43.79
C SER A 388 -20.51 -46.24 43.00
N ASP A 389 -20.64 -45.21 42.15
CA ASP A 389 -21.72 -45.19 41.14
C ASP A 389 -21.42 -44.37 39.86
N LEU A 390 -20.18 -44.45 39.36
CA LEU A 390 -19.84 -43.95 38.01
C LEU A 390 -19.75 -45.10 37.02
N GLY A 391 -20.88 -45.81 36.86
CA GLY A 391 -21.09 -46.84 35.86
C GLY A 391 -21.38 -46.28 34.46
N SER A 392 -20.44 -46.49 33.56
CA SER A 392 -20.59 -46.70 32.11
C SER A 392 -21.37 -45.67 31.27
N ARG A 393 -20.65 -44.71 30.70
CA ARG A 393 -21.02 -44.11 29.40
C ARG A 393 -19.89 -44.34 28.40
N ASN A 394 -20.20 -45.09 27.35
CA ASN A 394 -19.31 -45.44 26.25
C ASN A 394 -19.15 -44.22 25.33
N TYR A 395 -17.95 -43.62 25.28
CA TYR A 395 -17.59 -42.57 24.34
C TYR A 395 -16.72 -43.16 23.22
N SER A 396 -17.31 -44.02 22.38
CA SER A 396 -16.67 -44.38 21.12
C SER A 396 -16.67 -43.15 20.20
N ALA A 397 -15.52 -42.49 20.08
CA ALA A 397 -15.31 -41.40 19.15
C ALA A 397 -15.44 -41.93 17.70
N ARG A 398 -16.31 -41.29 16.93
CA ARG A 398 -16.52 -41.54 15.50
C ARG A 398 -15.34 -40.94 14.74
N THR A 399 -14.40 -41.77 14.35
CA THR A 399 -13.25 -41.41 13.50
C THR A 399 -13.65 -41.54 12.05
N ASP A 400 -14.12 -40.47 11.42
CA ASP A 400 -14.21 -40.39 9.96
C ASP A 400 -13.99 -38.93 9.52
N PHE A 401 -13.32 -38.76 8.37
CA PHE A 401 -12.98 -37.53 7.64
C PHE A 401 -11.59 -36.92 7.90
N TYR A 402 -10.55 -37.65 7.50
CA TYR A 402 -9.42 -37.05 6.79
C TYR A 402 -9.47 -37.53 5.33
N CYS A 403 -9.66 -36.61 4.38
CA CYS A 403 -9.32 -36.81 2.98
C CYS A 403 -8.14 -35.89 2.67
N LEU A 404 -6.94 -36.46 2.69
CA LEU A 404 -5.75 -35.88 2.09
C LEU A 404 -5.85 -36.15 0.59
N VAL A 405 -6.04 -35.12 -0.21
CA VAL A 405 -5.81 -35.19 -1.66
C VAL A 405 -4.33 -34.95 -1.87
N SER A 406 -3.63 -35.98 -2.30
CA SER A 406 -2.29 -35.91 -2.88
C SER A 406 -2.39 -36.59 -4.22
N GLU A 407 -2.25 -35.84 -5.31
CA GLU A 407 -2.01 -36.37 -6.65
C GLU A 407 -1.09 -35.36 -7.35
N ASP A 408 0.21 -35.59 -7.18
CA ASP A 408 1.16 -35.50 -8.28
C ASP A 408 1.01 -36.81 -9.08
N ASP A 409 1.15 -36.71 -10.41
CA ASP A 409 1.12 -37.75 -11.47
C ASP A 409 -0.21 -38.04 -12.17
N VAL A 410 -0.61 -37.16 -13.12
CA VAL A 410 -0.91 -37.49 -14.54
C VAL A 410 -0.54 -36.31 -15.45
#